data_AF-A0A3A4P177-F1
#
_entry.id   AF-A0A3A4P177-F1
#
_cell.length_a   1.000
_cell.length_b   1.000
_cell.length_c   1.000
_cell.angle_alpha   90.00
_cell.angle_beta   90.00
_cell.angle_gamma   90.00
#
_symmetry.space_group_name_H-M   'P 1'
#
loop_
_entity.id
_entity.type
_entity.pdbx_description
1 polymer ?
#
loop_
_entity_poly.entity_id
_entity_poly.type
_entity_poly.pdbx_seq_one_letter_code
_entity_poly.pdbx_strand_id
1 'polypeptide(L)'
;MESFSKIIAVFGSSAITQDSPEAARAHRLGRLLAEASFTVCNGGYMGVMEACSRGASEAGGKVIGVTCETFSRRSPNPFLTEEIPCKDLLERIATLMRIADAYLVLDGNIGTLAELFSRMESDRDGMAKIADRHRRTDAKGIKSVAGIHRNPRETTHPFAICRG
;
A
#
# COMPACT_ATOMS: atom_id res chain seq x y z
N MET A 1 -15.38 -4.82 -17.56
CA MET A 1 -15.35 -5.42 -16.22
C MET A 1 -13.98 -5.09 -15.66
N GLU A 2 -13.84 -3.90 -15.09
CA GLU A 2 -12.59 -3.50 -14.44
C GLU A 2 -12.45 -4.36 -13.19
N SER A 3 -11.60 -5.38 -13.24
CA SER A 3 -11.27 -6.18 -12.07
C SER A 3 -10.65 -5.23 -11.04
N PHE A 4 -11.17 -5.21 -9.82
CA PHE A 4 -10.60 -4.39 -8.76
C PHE A 4 -9.23 -4.96 -8.37
N SER A 5 -8.16 -4.48 -9.02
CA SER A 5 -6.79 -4.79 -8.62
C SER A 5 -6.56 -4.22 -7.22
N LYS A 6 -6.34 -5.12 -6.26
CA LYS A 6 -6.02 -4.73 -4.89
C LYS A 6 -4.68 -3.97 -4.87
N ILE A 7 -4.62 -2.92 -4.05
CA ILE A 7 -3.47 -2.03 -3.96
C ILE A 7 -2.60 -2.45 -2.76
N ILE A 8 -1.32 -2.69 -3.00
CA ILE A 8 -0.36 -3.10 -1.98
C ILE A 8 0.66 -1.97 -1.80
N ALA A 9 0.65 -1.35 -0.62
CA ALA A 9 1.61 -0.32 -0.28
C ALA A 9 2.94 -0.92 0.21
N VAL A 10 4.04 -0.59 -0.46
CA VAL A 10 5.38 -1.09 -0.13
C VAL A 10 6.23 0.04 0.45
N PHE A 11 6.79 -0.20 1.62
CA PHE A 11 7.69 0.71 2.33
C PHE A 11 9.08 0.11 2.49
N GLY A 12 10.09 0.97 2.57
CA GLY A 12 11.46 0.57 2.84
C GLY A 12 12.44 1.74 2.72
N SER A 13 13.73 1.43 2.85
CA SER A 13 14.79 2.43 2.87
C SER A 13 14.93 3.17 1.54
N SER A 14 15.13 4.49 1.61
CA SER A 14 15.56 5.30 0.47
C SER A 14 17.08 5.33 0.30
N ALA A 15 17.85 4.71 1.19
CA ALA A 15 19.32 4.81 1.24
C ALA A 15 20.06 3.62 0.62
N ILE A 16 19.33 2.63 0.09
CA ILE A 16 19.94 1.46 -0.55
C ILE A 16 20.38 1.79 -1.98
N THR A 17 21.45 1.14 -2.46
CA THR A 17 21.88 1.20 -3.86
C THR A 17 21.13 0.17 -4.69
N GLN A 18 20.96 0.42 -6.00
CA GLN A 18 20.23 -0.49 -6.89
C GLN A 18 20.95 -1.82 -7.15
N ASP A 19 22.25 -1.91 -6.85
CA ASP A 19 23.06 -3.14 -6.96
C ASP A 19 23.05 -3.98 -5.66
N SER A 20 22.38 -3.50 -4.61
CA SER A 20 22.33 -4.19 -3.33
C SER A 20 21.44 -5.44 -3.35
N PRO A 21 21.72 -6.45 -2.50
CA PRO A 21 20.80 -7.58 -2.29
C PRO A 21 19.40 -7.14 -1.87
N GLU A 22 19.28 -6.04 -1.13
CA GLU A 22 18.02 -5.42 -0.70
C GLU A 22 17.20 -4.95 -1.91
N ALA A 23 17.84 -4.26 -2.85
CA ALA A 23 17.20 -3.81 -4.09
C ALA A 23 16.76 -5.01 -4.94
N ALA A 24 17.56 -6.07 -5.03
CA ALA A 24 17.16 -7.29 -5.73
C ALA A 24 15.93 -7.96 -5.11
N ARG A 25 15.83 -8.01 -3.77
CA ARG A 25 14.64 -8.50 -3.06
C ARG A 25 13.42 -7.63 -3.34
N ALA A 26 13.56 -6.31 -3.27
CA ALA A 26 12.48 -5.35 -3.54
C ALA A 26 11.97 -5.43 -4.99
N HIS A 27 12.89 -5.54 -5.94
CA HIS A 27 12.59 -5.74 -7.36
C HIS A 27 11.81 -7.04 -7.59
N ARG A 28 12.28 -8.15 -7.04
CA ARG A 28 11.58 -9.43 -7.12
C ARG A 28 10.19 -9.36 -6.49
N LEU A 29 10.03 -8.67 -5.36
CA LEU A 29 8.71 -8.46 -4.76
C LEU A 29 7.77 -7.70 -5.70
N GLY A 30 8.22 -6.57 -6.26
CA GLY A 30 7.39 -5.76 -7.17
C GLY A 30 6.91 -6.57 -8.38
N ARG A 31 7.81 -7.37 -8.96
CA ARG A 31 7.47 -8.28 -10.06
C ARG A 31 6.41 -9.31 -9.67
N LEU A 32 6.56 -9.98 -8.52
CA LEU A 32 5.59 -10.98 -8.05
C LEU A 32 4.22 -10.37 -7.77
N LEU A 33 4.18 -9.14 -7.23
CA LEU A 33 2.93 -8.42 -6.99
C LEU A 33 2.20 -8.12 -8.30
N ALA A 34 2.93 -7.63 -9.31
CA ALA A 34 2.37 -7.36 -10.63
C ALA A 34 1.89 -8.65 -11.33
N GLU A 35 2.69 -9.72 -11.30
CA GLU A 35 2.32 -11.04 -11.85
C GLU A 35 1.05 -11.60 -11.17
N ALA A 36 0.85 -11.32 -9.88
CA ALA A 36 -0.36 -11.66 -9.14
C ALA A 36 -1.53 -10.68 -9.34
N SER A 37 -1.44 -9.76 -10.31
CA SER A 37 -2.47 -8.76 -10.63
C SER A 37 -2.75 -7.75 -9.51
N PHE A 38 -1.77 -7.49 -8.64
CA PHE A 38 -1.82 -6.40 -7.66
C PHE A 38 -1.26 -5.10 -8.23
N THR A 39 -1.82 -3.98 -7.77
CA THR A 39 -1.26 -2.65 -8.01
C THR A 39 -0.27 -2.32 -6.91
N VAL A 40 0.95 -1.92 -7.28
CA VAL A 40 1.97 -1.50 -6.31
C VAL A 40 1.79 -0.01 -6.01
N CYS A 41 1.81 0.35 -4.74
CA CYS A 41 1.77 1.73 -4.27
C CYS A 41 2.98 2.00 -3.38
N ASN A 42 3.69 3.12 -3.56
CA ASN A 42 4.78 3.51 -2.68
C ASN A 42 5.04 5.02 -2.70
N GLY A 43 6.11 5.46 -2.05
CA GLY A 43 6.47 6.88 -1.95
C GLY A 43 7.01 7.53 -3.23
N GLY A 44 7.24 6.78 -4.30
CA GLY A 44 7.61 7.31 -5.61
C GLY A 44 9.07 7.71 -5.81
N TYR A 45 9.96 7.50 -4.83
CA TYR A 45 11.36 7.96 -4.90
C TYR A 45 12.35 6.78 -5.05
N MET A 46 13.62 7.02 -4.73
CA MET A 46 14.77 6.09 -4.80
C MET A 46 14.78 4.98 -3.74
N GLY A 47 15.74 4.06 -3.90
CA GLY A 47 16.00 2.96 -2.97
C GLY A 47 15.03 1.80 -3.16
N VAL A 48 14.46 1.29 -2.07
CA VAL A 48 13.49 0.17 -2.10
C VAL A 48 12.28 0.50 -2.96
N MET A 49 11.80 1.75 -2.87
CA MET A 49 10.63 2.21 -3.63
C MET A 49 10.87 2.09 -5.14
N GLU A 50 11.99 2.62 -5.62
CA GLU A 50 12.40 2.53 -7.03
C GLU A 50 12.61 1.08 -7.48
N ALA A 51 13.32 0.27 -6.68
CA ALA A 51 13.57 -1.13 -7.03
C ALA A 51 12.26 -1.91 -7.17
N CYS A 52 11.31 -1.71 -6.25
CA CYS A 52 9.98 -2.32 -6.27
C CYS A 52 9.14 -1.81 -7.45
N SER A 53 9.11 -0.49 -7.67
CA SER A 53 8.45 0.13 -8.83
C SER A 53 8.98 -0.43 -10.15
N ARG A 54 10.31 -0.58 -10.28
CA ARG A 54 10.95 -1.18 -11.45
C ARG A 54 10.47 -2.59 -11.70
N GLY A 55 10.50 -3.46 -10.68
CA GLY A 55 10.09 -4.86 -10.84
C GLY A 55 8.62 -5.01 -11.24
N ALA A 56 7.74 -4.17 -10.68
CA ALA A 56 6.32 -4.18 -11.03
C ALA A 56 6.08 -3.65 -12.46
N SER A 57 6.74 -2.55 -12.85
CA SER A 57 6.63 -1.95 -14.18
C SER A 57 7.15 -2.88 -15.28
N GLU A 58 8.29 -3.54 -15.07
CA GLU A 58 8.86 -4.52 -16.02
C GLU A 58 7.95 -5.73 -16.25
N ALA A 59 7.12 -6.08 -15.27
CA ALA A 59 6.12 -7.14 -15.37
C ALA A 59 4.77 -6.66 -15.97
N GLY A 60 4.69 -5.40 -16.42
CA GLY A 60 3.46 -4.81 -16.97
C GLY A 60 2.42 -4.43 -15.92
N GLY A 61 2.80 -4.39 -14.64
CA GLY A 61 1.91 -4.01 -13.54
C GLY A 61 1.71 -2.50 -13.40
N LYS A 62 0.65 -2.12 -12.66
CA LYS A 62 0.39 -0.73 -12.30
C LYS A 62 1.19 -0.34 -11.06
N VAL A 63 1.80 0.85 -11.11
CA VAL A 63 2.62 1.42 -10.03
C VAL A 63 2.18 2.85 -9.74
N ILE A 64 1.74 3.10 -8.51
CA ILE A 64 1.30 4.40 -8.00
C ILE A 64 2.40 4.96 -7.07
N GLY A 65 2.90 6.15 -7.37
CA GLY A 65 3.82 6.89 -6.50
C GLY A 65 3.12 8.05 -5.80
N VAL A 66 3.11 8.05 -4.46
CA VAL A 66 2.58 9.17 -3.66
C VAL A 66 3.74 10.06 -3.23
N THR A 67 3.93 11.15 -3.97
CA THR A 67 5.01 12.11 -3.79
C THR A 67 4.56 13.24 -2.86
N CYS A 68 5.50 14.02 -2.31
CA CYS A 68 5.13 15.23 -1.57
C CYS A 68 6.08 16.40 -1.80
N GLU A 69 5.55 17.62 -1.70
CA GLU A 69 6.30 18.87 -1.92
C GLU A 69 7.51 19.02 -0.99
N THR A 70 7.45 18.44 0.22
CA THR A 70 8.59 18.38 1.15
C THR A 70 9.82 17.72 0.53
N PHE A 71 9.64 16.82 -0.45
CA PHE A 71 10.71 16.17 -1.20
C PHE A 71 10.80 16.68 -2.65
N SER A 72 10.34 17.89 -2.94
CA SER A 72 10.37 18.52 -4.28
C SER A 72 11.74 18.55 -4.96
N ARG A 73 12.84 18.49 -4.20
CA ARG A 73 14.21 18.37 -4.74
C ARG A 73 14.55 16.97 -5.27
N ARG A 74 13.70 15.98 -5.01
CA ARG A 74 13.86 14.60 -5.48
C ARG A 74 12.89 14.37 -6.64
N SER A 75 13.42 13.89 -7.75
CA SER A 75 12.58 13.45 -8.86
C SER A 75 11.89 12.13 -8.51
N PRO A 76 10.62 11.94 -8.89
CA PRO A 76 9.97 10.65 -8.87
C PRO A 76 10.75 9.65 -9.73
N ASN A 77 10.73 8.37 -9.38
CA ASN A 77 11.39 7.34 -10.16
C ASN A 77 10.65 7.12 -11.51
N PRO A 78 11.35 6.71 -12.58
CA PRO A 78 10.77 6.64 -13.93
C PRO A 78 9.81 5.47 -14.14
N PHE A 79 9.65 4.58 -13.14
CA PHE A 79 8.85 3.36 -13.23
C PHE A 79 7.42 3.55 -12.73
N LEU A 80 7.04 4.77 -12.35
CA LEU A 80 5.68 5.10 -11.93
C LEU A 80 4.76 5.16 -13.15
N THR A 81 3.62 4.49 -13.05
CA THR A 81 2.54 4.61 -14.04
C THR A 81 1.57 5.73 -13.70
N GLU A 82 1.49 6.09 -12.41
CA GLU A 82 0.63 7.14 -11.88
C GLU A 82 1.35 7.84 -10.73
N GLU A 83 1.23 9.16 -10.66
CA GLU A 83 1.75 9.98 -9.56
C GLU A 83 0.60 10.68 -8.85
N ILE A 84 0.60 10.63 -7.52
CA ILE A 84 -0.33 11.36 -6.65
C ILE A 84 0.50 12.35 -5.82
N PRO A 85 0.55 13.63 -6.19
CA PRO A 85 1.28 14.64 -5.42
C PRO A 85 0.48 15.05 -4.17
N CYS A 86 1.17 15.14 -3.04
CA CYS A 86 0.64 15.62 -1.76
C CYS A 86 1.40 16.87 -1.28
N LYS A 87 0.74 17.71 -0.48
CA LYS A 87 1.32 18.97 0.02
C LYS A 87 2.36 18.74 1.10
N ASP A 88 2.07 17.82 2.01
CA ASP A 88 2.92 17.54 3.16
C ASP A 88 3.06 16.04 3.44
N LEU A 89 3.93 15.74 4.39
CA LEU A 89 4.24 14.37 4.78
C LEU A 89 3.01 13.65 5.36
N LEU A 90 2.16 14.35 6.13
CA LEU A 90 0.98 13.77 6.76
C LEU A 90 -0.05 13.37 5.71
N GLU A 91 -0.34 14.26 4.75
CA GLU A 91 -1.23 13.97 3.62
C GLU A 91 -0.72 12.80 2.78
N ARG A 92 0.60 12.74 2.54
CA ARG A 92 1.23 11.64 1.81
C ARG A 92 1.01 10.29 2.51
N ILE A 93 1.26 10.22 3.81
CA ILE A 93 1.06 9.01 4.60
C ILE A 93 -0.42 8.63 4.65
N ALA A 94 -1.30 9.61 4.93
CA ALA A 94 -2.73 9.38 4.96
C ALA A 94 -3.23 8.86 3.61
N THR A 95 -2.68 9.36 2.50
CA THR A 95 -3.02 8.90 1.15
C THR A 95 -2.54 7.46 0.91
N LEU A 96 -1.28 7.14 1.23
CA LEU A 96 -0.74 5.78 1.14
C LEU A 96 -1.59 4.79 1.94
N MET A 97 -2.02 5.17 3.15
CA MET A 97 -2.88 4.35 3.99
C MET A 97 -4.32 4.25 3.48
N ARG A 98 -4.85 5.31 2.90
CA ARG A 98 -6.24 5.35 2.44
C ARG A 98 -6.47 4.48 1.19
N ILE A 99 -5.49 4.45 0.28
CA ILE A 99 -5.66 3.77 -1.01
C ILE A 99 -5.19 2.32 -1.00
N ALA A 100 -4.38 1.91 -0.02
CA ALA A 100 -3.85 0.56 0.06
C ALA A 100 -4.82 -0.40 0.75
N ASP A 101 -4.98 -1.60 0.20
CA ASP A 101 -5.68 -2.72 0.82
C ASP A 101 -4.78 -3.50 1.79
N ALA A 102 -3.47 -3.47 1.59
CA ALA A 102 -2.48 -4.09 2.47
C ALA A 102 -1.12 -3.38 2.40
N TYR A 103 -0.25 -3.67 3.38
CA TYR A 103 1.05 -3.02 3.55
C TYR A 103 2.16 -4.05 3.68
N LEU A 104 3.28 -3.82 2.99
CA LEU A 104 4.51 -4.60 3.11
C LEU A 104 5.65 -3.67 3.47
N VAL A 105 6.42 -4.05 4.48
CA VAL A 105 7.58 -3.29 4.95
C VAL A 105 8.82 -4.14 4.71
N LEU A 106 9.69 -3.67 3.82
CA LEU A 106 10.98 -4.27 3.54
C LEU A 106 12.07 -3.64 4.39
N ASP A 107 13.24 -4.31 4.43
CA ASP A 107 14.41 -3.84 5.17
C ASP A 107 14.72 -2.38 4.89
N GLY A 108 14.67 -1.60 5.95
CA GLY A 108 14.82 -0.17 5.91
C GLY A 108 14.18 0.41 7.15
N ASN A 109 15.03 0.97 8.02
CA ASN A 109 14.67 1.60 9.29
C ASN A 109 13.24 1.31 9.73
N ILE A 110 13.06 0.26 10.53
CA ILE A 110 11.82 -0.05 11.26
C ILE A 110 11.24 1.22 11.93
N GLY A 111 12.08 2.23 12.21
CA GLY A 111 11.69 3.57 12.63
C GLY A 111 10.72 4.32 11.70
N THR A 112 10.78 4.23 10.37
CA THR A 112 9.97 5.14 9.53
C THR A 112 8.48 4.82 9.50
N LEU A 113 8.07 3.56 9.67
CA LEU A 113 6.66 3.23 9.89
C LEU A 113 6.34 3.24 11.39
N ALA A 114 7.14 2.58 12.24
CA ALA A 114 6.82 2.46 13.66
C ALA A 114 6.86 3.81 14.40
N GLU A 115 7.84 4.68 14.15
CA GLU A 115 7.88 6.02 14.77
C GLU A 115 6.77 6.92 14.25
N LEU A 116 6.36 6.73 12.99
CA LEU A 116 5.27 7.47 12.38
C LEU A 116 3.92 7.03 12.95
N PHE A 117 3.69 5.72 13.09
CA PHE A 117 2.53 5.18 13.78
C PHE A 117 2.52 5.59 15.27
N SER A 118 3.66 5.57 15.97
CA SER A 118 3.75 6.05 17.35
C SER A 118 3.56 7.58 17.50
N ARG A 119 4.01 8.39 16.53
CA ARG A 119 3.71 9.83 16.49
C ARG A 119 2.23 10.09 16.25
N MET A 120 1.61 9.34 15.33
CA MET A 120 0.20 9.45 14.99
C MET A 120 -0.72 8.94 16.11
N GLU A 121 -0.28 7.96 16.91
CA GLU A 121 -1.03 7.47 18.07
C GLU A 121 -1.12 8.53 19.19
N SER A 122 -0.09 9.38 19.32
CA SER A 122 -0.13 10.53 20.23
C SER A 122 -1.05 11.66 19.76
N ASP A 123 -1.43 11.67 18.48
CA ASP A 123 -2.41 12.58 17.86
C ASP A 123 -3.76 11.87 17.69
N ARG A 124 -4.41 11.47 18.80
CA ARG A 124 -5.78 10.90 18.79
C ARG A 124 -6.80 11.77 18.02
N ASP A 125 -6.52 13.06 17.84
CA ASP A 125 -7.33 14.01 17.08
C ASP A 125 -7.15 13.91 15.55
N GLY A 126 -6.02 13.36 15.06
CA GLY A 126 -5.73 13.22 13.63
C GLY A 126 -6.59 12.14 12.96
N MET A 127 -6.76 10.99 13.62
CA MET A 127 -7.64 9.91 13.17
C MET A 127 -9.13 10.30 13.22
N ALA A 128 -9.53 11.07 14.23
CA ALA A 128 -10.91 11.53 14.37
C ALA A 128 -11.33 12.50 13.25
N LYS A 129 -10.42 13.37 12.77
CA LYS A 129 -10.70 14.27 11.63
C LYS A 129 -10.80 13.55 10.28
N ILE A 130 -10.12 12.42 10.11
CA ILE A 130 -10.23 11.57 8.91
C ILE A 130 -11.57 10.82 8.91
N ALA A 131 -12.04 10.36 10.08
CA ALA A 131 -13.34 9.69 10.21
C ALA A 131 -14.55 10.65 10.15
N ASP A 132 -14.44 11.87 10.67
CA ASP A 132 -15.61 12.77 10.82
C ASP A 132 -15.95 13.58 9.56
N ARG A 133 -15.04 13.66 8.57
CA ARG A 133 -15.33 14.34 7.28
C ARG A 133 -16.28 13.56 6.36
N HIS A 134 -16.68 12.34 6.73
CA HIS A 134 -17.51 11.45 5.92
C HIS A 134 -18.96 11.32 6.41
N ARG A 135 -19.42 12.14 7.36
CA ARG A 135 -20.83 12.11 7.81
C ARG A 135 -21.76 13.11 7.14
N ARG A 136 -21.33 13.83 6.09
CA ARG A 136 -22.13 14.91 5.45
C ARG A 136 -22.37 14.78 3.95
N THR A 137 -21.99 13.68 3.29
CA THR A 137 -22.21 13.50 1.84
C THR A 137 -23.10 12.31 1.50
N ASP A 138 -23.99 11.89 2.40
CA ASP A 138 -24.83 10.71 2.17
C ASP A 138 -26.30 11.04 2.45
N ALA A 139 -26.74 12.26 2.12
CA ALA A 139 -28.14 12.63 2.05
C ALA A 139 -28.71 12.36 0.64
N LYS A 140 -28.55 11.12 0.14
CA LYS A 140 -29.40 10.52 -0.92
C LYS A 140 -29.08 9.01 -1.05
N GLY A 141 -29.65 8.26 -0.12
CA GLY A 141 -30.16 6.91 -0.31
C GLY A 141 -29.22 5.84 -0.87
N ILE A 142 -28.52 5.14 0.02
CA ILE A 142 -28.39 3.67 0.03
C ILE A 142 -28.36 3.25 1.51
N LYS A 143 -29.17 2.25 1.86
CA LYS A 143 -29.40 1.80 3.24
C LYS A 143 -28.12 1.25 3.86
N SER A 144 -27.82 1.70 5.07
CA SER A 144 -26.85 1.05 5.95
C SER A 144 -27.25 -0.41 6.20
N VAL A 145 -26.25 -1.30 6.24
CA VAL A 145 -26.40 -2.56 6.96
C VAL A 145 -25.17 -2.71 7.84
N ALA A 146 -25.39 -2.50 9.13
CA ALA A 146 -24.52 -2.92 10.20
C ALA A 146 -24.44 -4.46 10.22
N GLY A 147 -23.29 -4.98 10.66
CA GLY A 147 -23.19 -6.36 11.14
C GLY A 147 -22.16 -7.20 10.40
N ILE A 148 -21.06 -7.46 11.09
CA ILE A 148 -20.20 -8.61 10.83
C ILE A 148 -21.07 -9.86 11.04
N HIS A 149 -21.57 -10.46 9.96
CA HIS A 149 -22.19 -11.78 9.99
C HIS A 149 -21.14 -12.80 9.54
N ARG A 150 -20.54 -13.50 10.51
CA ARG A 150 -19.81 -14.75 10.24
C ARG A 150 -20.84 -15.77 9.78
N ASN A 151 -20.64 -16.39 8.61
CA ASN A 151 -21.43 -17.54 8.18
C ASN A 151 -20.84 -18.83 8.81
N PRO A 152 -21.56 -19.55 9.69
CA PRO A 152 -21.14 -20.81 10.26
C PRO A 152 -21.89 -21.97 9.60
N ARG A 153 -21.70 -22.22 8.30
CA ARG A 153 -22.21 -23.42 7.61
C ARG A 153 -21.36 -23.82 6.40
N GLU A 154 -20.14 -24.28 6.66
CA GLU A 154 -19.44 -25.21 5.76
C GLU A 154 -18.61 -26.18 6.61
N THR A 155 -19.28 -27.07 7.35
CA THR A 155 -18.68 -28.32 7.82
C THR A 155 -19.78 -29.36 8.05
N THR A 156 -19.88 -30.34 7.15
CA THR A 156 -20.39 -31.72 7.35
C THR A 156 -20.34 -32.43 5.98
N HIS A 157 -19.18 -33.02 5.61
CA HIS A 157 -18.85 -34.46 5.63
C HIS A 157 -19.21 -35.20 4.32
N PRO A 158 -18.63 -36.38 4.00
CA PRO A 158 -17.29 -36.93 4.31
C PRO A 158 -16.61 -37.53 3.05
N PHE A 159 -15.28 -37.65 3.02
CA PHE A 159 -14.59 -38.86 2.50
C PHE A 159 -13.11 -38.76 2.86
N ALA A 160 -12.73 -39.52 3.88
CA ALA A 160 -11.36 -39.95 4.15
C ALA A 160 -11.07 -41.24 3.35
N ILE A 161 -9.81 -41.69 3.41
CA ILE A 161 -9.22 -42.98 2.96
C ILE A 161 -8.48 -42.84 1.61
N CYS A 162 -7.21 -43.20 1.42
CA CYS A 162 -6.19 -43.85 2.27
C CYS A 162 -4.78 -43.49 1.79
N ARG A 163 -3.81 -43.78 2.66
CA ARG A 163 -2.38 -43.94 2.33
C ARG A 163 -2.16 -45.01 1.26
N GLY A 164 -1.13 -44.80 0.45
CA GLY A 164 -0.43 -45.75 -0.41
C GLY A 164 0.88 -45.14 -0.83
#